data_AF-A0A535P810-F1
#
_entry.id   AF-A0A535P810-F1
#
_cell.length_a   1.000
_cell.length_b   1.000
_cell.length_c   1.000
_cell.angle_alpha   90.00
_cell.angle_beta   90.00
_cell.angle_gamma   90.00
#
_symmetry.space_group_name_H-M   'P 1'
#
loop_
_entity.id
_entity.type
_entity.pdbx_description
1 polymer ?
#
loop_
_entity_poly.entity_id
_entity_poly.type
_entity_poly.pdbx_seq_one_letter_code
_entity_poly.pdbx_strand_id
1 'polypeptide(L)'
;MTTRDSIHSVVIPDVVHVAIPGESPLTNHFHEGDQSMKAVIYKDTKTVEVQERTMPVCGPDDVIVRNVRAGICGTDVTGYLYGGRTVGIFPDSEFGHEMVGYVYETGKHVT
;
A
#
# COMPACT_ATOMS: atom_id res chain seq x y z
N MET A 1 3.90 1.51 -29.56
CA MET A 1 3.03 2.54 -28.98
C MET A 1 1.97 1.81 -28.16
N THR A 2 2.32 1.48 -26.92
CA THR A 2 1.40 0.96 -25.90
C THR A 2 1.43 2.00 -24.81
N THR A 3 0.38 2.79 -24.69
CA THR A 3 0.16 3.61 -23.50
C THR A 3 0.05 2.63 -22.36
N ARG A 4 1.15 2.46 -21.62
CA ARG A 4 1.07 1.96 -20.27
C ARG A 4 0.28 3.03 -19.55
N ASP A 5 -1.01 2.81 -19.40
CA ASP A 5 -1.84 3.52 -18.45
C ASP A 5 -1.27 3.13 -17.09
N SER A 6 -0.18 3.80 -16.73
CA SER A 6 0.52 3.55 -15.49
C SER A 6 -0.36 4.11 -14.39
N ILE A 7 -1.22 3.25 -13.86
CA ILE A 7 -1.65 3.33 -12.47
C ILE A 7 -0.34 3.36 -11.67
N HIS A 8 0.08 4.55 -11.26
CA HIS A 8 1.28 4.72 -10.46
C HIS A 8 0.93 4.21 -9.08
N SER A 9 1.12 2.90 -8.87
CA SER A 9 1.12 2.22 -7.57
C SER A 9 -0.08 2.56 -6.68
N VAL A 10 -1.02 1.63 -6.55
CA VAL A 10 -1.91 1.61 -5.38
C VAL A 10 -1.04 1.30 -4.18
N VAL A 11 -0.45 2.36 -3.62
CA VAL A 11 0.26 2.33 -2.35
C VAL A 11 -0.71 1.80 -1.32
N ILE A 12 -0.21 1.04 -0.35
CA ILE A 12 -1.01 0.63 0.80
C ILE A 12 -0.89 1.74 1.86
N PRO A 13 -1.80 2.73 1.96
CA PRO A 13 -1.87 3.53 3.16
C PRO A 13 -2.62 2.71 4.22
N ASP A 14 -1.85 2.21 5.20
CA ASP A 14 -2.28 1.70 6.49
C ASP A 14 -3.30 0.53 6.50
N VAL A 15 -2.81 -0.69 6.72
CA VAL A 15 -2.83 -1.40 8.02
C VAL A 15 -2.28 -2.82 7.79
N VAL A 16 -1.05 -3.07 8.26
CA VAL A 16 -0.62 -4.42 8.65
C VAL A 16 -1.34 -4.76 9.94
N HIS A 17 -2.31 -5.69 9.88
CA HIS A 17 -2.85 -6.29 11.09
C HIS A 17 -2.07 -7.56 11.40
N VAL A 18 -0.99 -7.45 12.19
CA VAL A 18 -0.53 -8.55 13.04
C VAL A 18 -1.08 -8.25 14.43
N ALA A 19 -2.00 -9.08 14.89
CA ALA A 19 -2.68 -8.90 16.17
C ALA A 19 -1.68 -8.86 17.34
N ILE A 20 -1.59 -7.72 18.03
CA ILE A 20 -1.03 -7.61 19.38
C ILE A 20 -2.22 -7.64 20.35
N PRO A 21 -2.30 -8.59 21.31
CA PRO A 21 -3.39 -8.60 22.29
C PRO A 21 -3.24 -7.42 23.27
N GLY A 22 -4.23 -6.52 23.35
CA GLY A 22 -4.35 -5.60 24.49
C GLY A 22 -4.76 -4.15 24.23
N GLU A 23 -4.87 -3.67 22.99
CA GLU A 23 -5.25 -2.26 22.72
C GLU A 23 -6.69 -2.11 22.20
N SER A 24 -7.35 -1.04 22.65
CA SER A 24 -8.78 -0.77 22.46
C SER A 24 -9.18 -0.64 20.98
N PRO A 25 -10.39 -1.08 20.59
CA PRO A 25 -10.84 -0.99 19.22
C PRO A 25 -11.31 0.44 18.92
N LEU A 26 -10.80 1.01 17.83
CA LEU A 26 -11.40 2.11 17.07
C LEU A 26 -11.23 3.54 17.63
N THR A 27 -10.07 4.13 17.43
CA THR A 27 -10.01 5.56 17.08
C THR A 27 -9.14 5.79 15.85
N ASN A 28 -9.80 5.95 14.70
CA ASN A 28 -9.17 6.38 13.46
C ASN A 28 -8.82 7.87 13.57
N HIS A 29 -7.66 8.19 14.14
CA HIS A 29 -7.15 9.56 14.21
C HIS A 29 -6.29 9.88 12.97
N PHE A 30 -6.92 10.10 11.82
CA PHE A 30 -6.26 10.80 10.71
C PHE A 30 -6.74 12.25 10.74
N HIS A 31 -5.79 13.18 10.79
CA HIS A 31 -6.06 14.60 10.68
C HIS A 31 -5.83 15.03 9.22
N GLU A 32 -6.60 15.99 8.72
CA GLU A 32 -6.25 16.69 7.48
C GLU A 32 -4.80 17.20 7.61
N GLY A 33 -3.91 16.74 6.71
CA GLY A 33 -2.50 17.12 6.70
C GLY A 33 -1.51 16.08 7.22
N ASP A 34 -1.88 14.81 7.40
CA ASP A 34 -0.90 13.75 7.71
C ASP A 34 0.23 13.75 6.67
N GLN A 35 1.47 13.91 7.14
CA GLN A 35 2.65 14.03 6.27
C GLN A 35 3.26 12.66 5.96
N SER A 36 2.80 11.59 6.62
CA SER A 36 3.28 10.22 6.41
C SER A 36 2.17 9.17 6.49
N MET A 37 2.49 7.97 6.00
CA MET A 37 1.70 6.75 6.02
C MET A 37 2.62 5.57 6.30
N LYS A 38 2.08 4.46 6.83
CA LYS A 38 2.85 3.22 6.93
C LYS A 38 2.67 2.35 5.70
N ALA A 39 3.77 1.78 5.22
CA ALA A 39 3.78 0.83 4.12
C ALA A 39 4.61 -0.41 4.45
N VAL A 40 4.24 -1.56 3.88
CA VAL A 40 5.05 -2.78 3.91
C VAL A 40 6.03 -2.74 2.76
N ILE A 41 7.32 -2.83 3.09
CA ILE A 41 8.42 -2.80 2.14
C ILE A 41 9.03 -4.18 2.06
N TYR A 42 9.09 -4.72 0.85
CA TYR A 42 9.82 -5.94 0.57
C TYR A 42 11.33 -5.68 0.62
N LYS A 43 12.07 -6.47 1.40
CA LYS A 43 13.53 -6.35 1.51
C LYS A 43 14.22 -7.49 0.79
N ASP A 44 13.84 -8.72 1.13
CA ASP A 44 14.32 -9.95 0.51
C ASP A 44 13.37 -11.11 0.88
N THR A 45 13.70 -12.31 0.43
CA THR A 45 13.09 -13.56 0.81
C THR A 45 13.02 -13.68 2.33
N LYS A 46 11.80 -13.84 2.84
CA LYS A 46 11.43 -13.91 4.25
C LYS A 46 11.71 -12.63 5.05
N THR A 47 11.89 -11.49 4.39
CA THR A 47 12.17 -10.21 5.05
C THR A 47 11.32 -9.09 4.46
N VAL A 48 10.45 -8.54 5.31
CA VAL A 48 9.64 -7.36 5.03
C VAL A 48 9.72 -6.43 6.23
N GLU A 49 9.57 -5.13 5.98
CA GLU A 49 9.61 -4.10 7.01
C GLU A 49 8.39 -3.19 6.90
N VAL A 50 7.87 -2.73 8.03
CA VAL A 50 6.91 -1.61 8.05
C VAL A 50 7.72 -0.33 8.15
N GLN A 51 7.53 0.57 7.19
CA GLN A 51 8.21 1.86 7.15
C GLN A 51 7.19 3.01 7.11
N GLU A 52 7.50 4.09 7.82
CA GLU A 52 6.85 5.39 7.60
C GLU A 52 7.33 5.98 6.27
N ARG A 53 6.41 6.34 5.40
CA ARG A 53 6.64 6.93 4.09
C ARG A 53 5.86 8.23 3.98
N THR A 54 6.38 9.19 3.23
CA THR A 54 5.64 10.44 2.98
C THR A 54 4.36 10.14 2.22
N MET A 55 3.29 10.86 2.52
CA MET A 55 2.05 10.76 1.73
C MET A 55 2.33 11.02 0.24
N PRO A 56 1.74 10.24 -0.68
CA PRO A 56 1.88 10.47 -2.10
C PRO A 56 1.14 11.75 -2.52
N VAL A 57 1.60 12.38 -3.59
CA VAL A 57 0.93 13.54 -4.20
C VAL A 57 -0.08 13.04 -5.23
N CYS A 58 -1.33 13.50 -5.14
CA CYS A 58 -2.37 13.12 -6.08
C CYS A 58 -2.15 13.81 -7.43
N GLY A 59 -1.85 13.03 -8.47
CA GLY A 59 -1.74 13.54 -9.84
C GLY A 59 -3.10 13.90 -10.44
N PRO A 60 -3.15 14.62 -11.58
CA PRO A 60 -4.39 15.04 -12.23
C PRO A 60 -5.36 13.92 -12.60
N ASP A 61 -4.84 12.72 -12.89
CA ASP A 61 -5.60 11.56 -13.37
C ASP A 61 -5.64 10.43 -12.33
N ASP A 62 -5.12 10.68 -11.13
CA ASP A 62 -4.95 9.66 -10.08
C ASP A 62 -6.08 9.71 -9.05
N VAL A 63 -6.15 8.65 -8.24
CA VAL A 63 -6.95 8.61 -7.02
C VAL A 63 -6.05 8.11 -5.89
N ILE A 64 -6.05 8.83 -4.77
CA ILE A 64 -5.49 8.31 -3.52
C ILE A 64 -6.61 7.57 -2.79
N VAL A 65 -6.39 6.30 -2.51
CA VAL A 65 -7.32 5.46 -1.76
C VAL A 65 -6.77 5.25 -0.36
N ARG A 66 -7.56 5.60 0.66
CA ARG A 66 -7.29 5.21 2.04
C ARG A 66 -7.69 3.75 2.23
N ASN A 67 -6.71 2.86 2.29
CA ASN A 67 -6.98 1.45 2.51
C ASN A 67 -7.51 1.23 3.93
N VAL A 68 -8.45 0.30 4.03
CA VAL A 68 -9.05 -0.14 5.30
C VAL A 68 -8.59 -1.55 5.59
N ARG A 69 -8.50 -2.39 4.54
CA ARG A 69 -7.97 -3.76 4.59
C ARG A 69 -7.28 -4.10 3.28
N ALA A 70 -6.27 -4.96 3.38
CA ALA A 70 -5.68 -5.66 2.25
C ALA A 70 -5.67 -7.18 2.49
N GLY A 71 -5.97 -7.93 1.45
CA GLY A 71 -5.78 -9.38 1.37
C GLY A 71 -4.31 -9.73 1.12
N ILE A 72 -3.98 -10.99 1.38
CA ILE A 72 -2.68 -11.57 1.05
C ILE A 72 -2.93 -12.62 -0.03
N CYS A 73 -2.35 -12.40 -1.21
CA CYS A 73 -2.48 -13.28 -2.35
C CYS A 73 -1.39 -14.36 -2.36
N GLY A 74 -1.60 -15.42 -3.15
CA GLY A 74 -0.56 -16.41 -3.43
C GLY A 74 0.72 -15.79 -4.02
N THR A 75 0.61 -14.70 -4.78
CA THR A 75 1.73 -13.94 -5.33
C THR A 75 2.57 -13.30 -4.21
N ASP A 76 1.94 -12.71 -3.20
CA ASP A 76 2.62 -12.10 -2.06
C ASP A 76 3.38 -13.17 -1.26
N VAL A 77 2.73 -14.31 -1.01
CA VAL A 77 3.34 -15.47 -0.34
C VAL A 77 4.51 -16.02 -1.15
N THR A 78 4.35 -16.11 -2.48
CA THR A 78 5.41 -16.59 -3.37
C THR A 78 6.61 -15.66 -3.33
N GLY A 79 6.40 -14.34 -3.39
CA GLY A 79 7.46 -13.35 -3.31
C GLY A 79 8.18 -13.37 -1.97
N TYR A 80 7.42 -13.51 -0.87
CA TYR A 80 7.98 -13.63 0.47
C TYR A 80 8.79 -14.91 0.66
N LEU A 81 8.30 -16.07 0.21
CA LEU A 81 8.95 -17.37 0.50
C LEU A 81 10.02 -17.78 -0.51
N TYR A 82 9.86 -17.42 -1.79
CA TYR A 82 10.66 -17.95 -2.90
C TYR A 82 11.36 -16.87 -3.73
N GLY A 83 11.20 -15.60 -3.34
CA GLY A 83 11.84 -14.46 -3.99
C GLY A 83 10.86 -13.62 -4.80
N GLY A 84 10.90 -12.30 -4.59
CA GLY A 84 9.94 -11.36 -5.18
C GLY A 84 10.12 -11.17 -6.68
N ARG A 85 11.35 -11.29 -7.19
CA ARG A 85 11.67 -10.90 -8.58
C ARG A 85 10.92 -11.73 -9.63
N THR A 86 10.64 -13.00 -9.33
CA THR A 86 9.88 -13.89 -10.22
C THR A 86 8.39 -13.54 -10.30
N VAL A 87 7.88 -12.80 -9.31
CA VAL A 87 6.48 -12.37 -9.20
C VAL A 87 6.32 -10.84 -9.27
N GLY A 88 7.36 -10.13 -9.70
CA GLY A 88 7.32 -8.67 -9.88
C GLY A 88 7.41 -7.84 -8.60
N ILE A 89 7.85 -8.43 -7.49
CA ILE A 89 8.10 -7.72 -6.22
C ILE A 89 9.60 -7.46 -6.10
N PHE A 90 10.00 -6.20 -5.95
CA PHE A 90 11.41 -5.79 -5.95
C PHE A 90 11.86 -5.33 -4.56
N PRO A 91 13.14 -5.51 -4.20
CA PRO A 91 13.70 -4.94 -2.98
C PRO A 91 13.42 -3.44 -2.87
N ASP A 92 13.21 -2.99 -1.64
CA ASP A 92 12.90 -1.60 -1.27
C ASP A 92 11.60 -1.04 -1.86
N SER A 93 10.74 -1.91 -2.38
CA SER A 93 9.46 -1.56 -2.98
C SER A 93 8.28 -1.99 -2.11
N GLU A 94 7.20 -1.23 -2.22
CA GLU A 94 5.88 -1.60 -1.70
C GLU A 94 5.28 -2.74 -2.54
N PHE A 95 4.44 -3.56 -1.92
CA PHE A 95 3.76 -4.66 -2.62
C PHE A 95 2.41 -4.99 -1.98
N GLY A 96 1.58 -5.71 -2.75
CA GLY A 96 0.19 -6.04 -2.41
C GLY A 96 -0.77 -5.42 -3.42
N HIS A 97 -1.83 -6.15 -3.76
CA HIS A 97 -2.73 -5.77 -4.87
C HIS A 97 -4.19 -6.17 -4.63
N GLU A 98 -4.53 -6.51 -3.38
CA GLU A 98 -5.88 -6.95 -2.98
C GLU A 98 -6.42 -6.03 -1.88
N MET A 99 -6.68 -4.76 -2.18
CA MET A 99 -7.11 -3.77 -1.17
C MET A 99 -8.57 -3.32 -1.33
N VAL A 100 -9.17 -2.94 -0.19
CA VAL A 100 -10.44 -2.22 -0.12
C VAL A 100 -10.28 -1.00 0.78
N GLY A 101 -10.88 0.12 0.37
CA GLY A 101 -10.71 1.39 1.04
C GLY A 101 -11.74 2.44 0.62
N TYR A 102 -11.51 3.67 1.06
CA TYR A 102 -12.27 4.85 0.67
C TYR A 102 -11.43 5.74 -0.24
N VAL A 103 -12.05 6.38 -1.22
CA VAL A 103 -11.40 7.46 -1.96
C VAL A 103 -11.09 8.60 -0.99
N TYR A 104 -9.81 8.93 -0.85
CA TYR A 104 -9.31 10.00 0.01
C TYR A 104 -9.15 11.30 -0.77
N GLU A 105 -8.52 11.22 -1.95
CA GLU A 105 -8.29 12.36 -2.84
C GLU A 105 -8.44 11.92 -4.29
N THR A 106 -8.91 12.83 -5.14
CA THR A 106 -9.06 12.60 -6.59
C THR A 106 -8.32 13.68 -7.36
N GLY A 107 -7.70 13.27 -8.47
CA GLY A 107 -7.13 14.18 -9.43
C GLY A 107 -8.19 15.01 -10.13
N LYS A 108 -7.82 16.21 -10.57
CA LYS A 108 -8.73 17.17 -11.23
C LYS A 108 -9.45 16.67 -12.49
N HIS A 109 -8.99 15.58 -13.10
CA HIS A 109 -9.61 14.97 -14.29
C HIS A 109 -10.48 13.75 -13.96
N VAL A 110 -10.56 13.35 -12.68
CA VAL A 110 -11.37 12.23 -12.22
C VAL A 110 -12.76 12.73 -11.81
N THR A 111 -13.81 12.04 -12.23
CA THR A 111 -15.23 12.42 -12.02
C THR A 111 -16.06 11.27 -11.46
#